data_AF-A0A7D3XI35-F1
#
_entry.id   AF-A0A7D3XI35-F1
#
_cell.length_a   1.000
_cell.length_b   1.000
_cell.length_c   1.000
_cell.angle_alpha   90.00
_cell.angle_beta   90.00
_cell.angle_gamma   90.00
#
_symmetry.space_group_name_H-M   'P 1'
#
loop_
_entity.id
_entity.type
_entity.pdbx_description
1 polymer ?
#
loop_
_entity_poly.entity_id
_entity_poly.type
_entity_poly.pdbx_seq_one_letter_code
_entity_poly.pdbx_strand_id
1 'polypeptide(L)' 'MNIEKLEVYGKDIAVVSSSEILIGDVQSALDFMATVQYETGCDRIVIYKSLLSESFFDLKTRLAGEIKRRKVTKTEV' A
#
# COMPACT_ATOMS: atom_id res chain seq x y z
N MET A 1 -13.25 7.72 5.75
CA MET A 1 -11.81 7.52 5.94
C MET A 1 -11.35 8.39 7.09
N ASN A 2 -10.82 7.77 8.14
CA ASN A 2 -10.21 8.42 9.30
C ASN A 2 -8.74 8.03 9.36
N ILE A 3 -7.86 8.99 9.60
CA ILE A 3 -6.41 8.80 9.62
C ILE A 3 -5.88 9.32 10.95
N GLU A 4 -5.33 8.40 11.73
CA GLU A 4 -4.72 8.70 13.02
C GLU A 4 -3.22 8.56 12.88
N LYS A 5 -2.47 9.56 13.35
CA LYS A 5 -1.01 9.47 13.46
C LYS A 5 -0.68 8.94 14.84
N LEU A 6 0.17 7.93 14.88
CA LEU A 6 0.56 7.23 16.09
C LEU A 6 2.09 7.16 16.11
N GLU A 7 2.70 7.78 17.11
CA GLU A 7 4.14 7.70 17.32
C GLU A 7 4.46 6.49 18.20
N VAL A 8 5.19 5.52 17.67
CA VAL A 8 5.57 4.31 18.41
C VAL A 8 7.07 4.12 18.32
N TYR A 9 7.77 4.17 19.45
CA TYR A 9 9.23 4.10 19.53
C TYR A 9 9.95 5.18 18.68
N GLY A 10 9.44 6.43 18.70
CA GLY A 10 10.03 7.54 17.94
C GLY A 10 9.87 7.40 16.42
N LYS A 11 8.85 6.66 15.98
CA LYS A 11 8.51 6.45 14.57
C LYS A 11 7.04 6.82 14.38
N ASP A 12 6.79 7.75 13.47
CA ASP A 12 5.44 8.10 13.07
C ASP A 12 4.83 7.01 12.20
N ILE A 13 3.63 6.59 12.58
CA ILE A 13 2.84 5.58 11.91
C ILE A 13 1.46 6.16 11.63
N ALA A 14 1.06 6.18 10.37
CA ALA A 14 -0.30 6.51 9.97
C ALA A 14 -1.19 5.28 10.08
N VAL A 15 -2.18 5.30 10.97
CA VAL A 15 -3.21 4.27 11.08
C VAL A 15 -4.44 4.76 10.33
N VAL A 16 -4.83 4.04 9.28
CA VAL A 16 -6.02 4.38 8.49
C VAL A 16 -7.15 3.40 8.80
N SER A 17 -8.31 3.97 9.12
CA SER A 17 -9.55 3.25 9.38
C SER A 17 -10.68 3.82 8.53
N SER A 18 -11.60 2.97 8.10
CA SER A 18 -12.79 3.36 7.35
C SER A 18 -13.82 2.24 7.46
N SER A 19 -15.08 2.57 7.21
CA SER A 19 -16.19 1.62 7.23
C SER A 19 -16.35 0.91 5.90
N GLU A 20 -15.71 1.41 4.85
CA GLU A 20 -15.86 0.98 3.46
C GLU A 20 -14.50 0.56 2.86
N ILE A 21 -14.53 -0.33 1.86
CA ILE A 21 -13.34 -0.77 1.14
C ILE A 21 -12.75 0.43 0.39
N LEU A 22 -11.51 0.79 0.73
CA LEU A 22 -10.80 1.91 0.10
C LEU A 22 -9.89 1.45 -1.04
N ILE A 23 -9.40 0.21 -0.98
CA ILE A 23 -8.46 -0.33 -1.97
C ILE A 23 -9.09 -1.53 -2.67
N GLY A 24 -9.59 -1.30 -3.89
CA GLY A 24 -10.12 -2.33 -4.77
C GLY A 24 -9.10 -2.91 -5.75
N ASP A 25 -8.14 -2.10 -6.18
CA ASP A 25 -7.20 -2.37 -7.27
C ASP A 25 -5.82 -1.70 -7.01
N VAL A 26 -4.82 -1.95 -7.87
CA VAL A 26 -3.45 -1.40 -7.68
C VAL A 26 -3.42 0.12 -7.74
N GLN A 27 -4.18 0.73 -8.67
CA GLN A 27 -4.15 2.18 -8.82
C GLN A 27 -4.75 2.84 -7.60
N SER A 28 -5.90 2.34 -7.13
CA SER A 28 -6.51 2.77 -5.88
C SER A 28 -5.55 2.59 -4.68
N ALA A 29 -4.77 1.51 -4.65
CA ALA A 29 -3.76 1.30 -3.60
C ALA A 29 -2.60 2.30 -3.67
N LEU A 30 -2.07 2.56 -4.86
CA LEU A 30 -0.97 3.50 -5.07
C LEU A 30 -1.41 4.93 -4.76
N ASP A 31 -2.59 5.32 -5.23
CA ASP A 31 -3.18 6.63 -4.97
C ASP A 31 -3.41 6.80 -3.47
N PHE A 32 -4.01 5.81 -2.81
CA PHE A 32 -4.21 5.82 -1.37
C PHE A 32 -2.90 5.92 -0.58
N MET A 33 -1.87 5.16 -0.97
CA MET A 33 -0.54 5.26 -0.32
C MET A 33 0.05 6.65 -0.48
N ALA A 34 -0.08 7.27 -1.66
CA ALA A 34 0.38 8.62 -1.93
C ALA A 34 -0.40 9.66 -1.11
N THR A 35 -1.74 9.57 -1.04
CA THR A 35 -2.59 10.45 -0.24
C THR A 35 -2.22 10.36 1.23
N VAL A 36 -2.13 9.16 1.78
CA VAL A 36 -1.79 8.98 3.21
C VAL A 36 -0.39 9.51 3.49
N GLN A 37 0.59 9.28 2.63
CA GLN A 37 1.94 9.83 2.81
C GLN A 37 1.93 11.37 2.73
N TYR A 38 1.17 11.96 1.81
CA TYR A 38 1.05 13.40 1.67
C TYR A 38 0.35 14.06 2.87
N GLU A 39 -0.75 13.48 3.35
CA GLU A 39 -1.52 14.01 4.49
C GLU A 39 -0.82 13.78 5.83
N THR A 40 -0.20 12.62 6.00
CA THR A 40 0.39 12.25 7.29
C THR A 40 1.86 12.58 7.42
N GLY A 41 2.59 12.62 6.31
CA GLY A 41 4.06 12.68 6.29
C GLY A 41 4.72 11.40 6.82
N CYS A 42 3.94 10.34 7.10
CA CYS A 42 4.45 9.11 7.67
C CYS A 42 4.91 8.16 6.56
N ASP A 43 6.12 7.63 6.67
CA ASP A 43 6.60 6.56 5.78
C ASP A 43 5.97 5.20 6.10
N ARG A 44 5.37 5.07 7.29
CA ARG A 44 4.73 3.84 7.76
C ARG A 44 3.23 4.02 7.81
N ILE A 45 2.53 3.11 7.13
CA ILE A 45 1.07 3.09 7.07
C ILE A 45 0.56 1.74 7.55
N VAL A 46 -0.40 1.75 8.46
CA VAL A 46 -1.13 0.59 8.96
C VAL A 46 -2.57 0.70 8.47
N ILE A 47 -3.04 -0.35 7.80
CA ILE A 47 -4.37 -0.45 7.23
C ILE A 47 -4.99 -1.76 7.69
N TYR A 48 -6.25 -1.74 8.15
CA TYR A 48 -6.99 -2.97 8.44
C TYR A 48 -7.25 -3.78 7.17
N LYS A 49 -7.15 -5.11 7.27
CA LYS A 49 -7.44 -6.01 6.16
C LYS A 49 -8.86 -5.83 5.60
N SER A 50 -9.83 -5.47 6.43
CA SER A 50 -11.22 -5.22 6.01
C SER A 50 -11.38 -4.04 5.04
N LEU A 51 -10.38 -3.18 4.92
CA LEU A 51 -10.35 -2.03 4.00
C LEU A 51 -9.81 -2.39 2.62
N LEU A 52 -9.21 -3.58 2.52
CA LEU A 52 -8.60 -4.10 1.30
C LEU A 52 -9.55 -5.13 0.69
N SER A 53 -9.83 -4.99 -0.60
CA SER A 53 -10.55 -6.02 -1.36
C SER A 53 -9.71 -7.30 -1.47
N GLU A 54 -10.34 -8.47 -1.52
CA GLU A 54 -9.65 -9.74 -1.78
C GLU A 54 -8.86 -9.71 -3.09
N SER A 55 -9.37 -8.99 -4.09
CA SER A 55 -8.69 -8.75 -5.37
C SER A 55 -7.31 -8.11 -5.21
N PHE A 56 -7.11 -7.27 -4.18
CA PHE A 56 -5.82 -6.66 -3.88
C PHE A 56 -4.81 -7.68 -3.32
N PHE A 57 -5.29 -8.67 -2.56
CA PHE A 57 -4.43 -9.73 -2.05
C PHE A 57 -3.96 -10.68 -3.15
N ASP A 58 -4.86 -11.07 -4.06
CA ASP A 58 -4.50 -11.88 -5.25
C ASP A 58 -3.43 -11.16 -6.09
N LEU A 59 -3.59 -9.85 -6.20
CA LEU A 59 -2.67 -9.01 -6.94
C LEU A 59 -1.35 -8.78 -6.22
N LYS A 60 -1.28 -8.67 -4.88
CA LYS A 60 0.02 -8.66 -4.18
C LYS A 60 0.85 -9.91 -4.50
N THR A 61 0.23 -11.08 -4.57
CA THR A 61 0.91 -12.32 -4.97
C THR A 61 1.35 -12.30 -6.45
N ARG A 62 0.54 -11.74 -7.35
CA ARG A 62 0.88 -11.62 -8.78
C ARG A 62 1.91 -10.51 -9.07
N LEU A 63 1.71 -9.33 -8.51
CA LEU A 63 2.56 -8.14 -8.64
C LEU A 63 3.93 -8.37 -7.97
N ALA A 64 3.99 -8.98 -6.78
CA ALA A 64 5.27 -9.39 -6.20
C ALA A 64 5.94 -10.49 -7.06
N GLY A 65 5.15 -11.34 -7.72
CA GLY A 65 5.62 -12.31 -8.70
C GLY A 65 6.17 -11.69 -10.00
N GLU A 66 5.57 -10.60 -10.48
CA GLU A 66 6.01 -9.86 -11.67
C GLU A 66 7.19 -8.93 -11.39
N ILE A 67 7.17 -8.20 -10.26
CA ILE A 67 8.27 -7.31 -9.85
C ILE A 67 9.55 -8.13 -9.56
N LYS A 68 9.41 -9.38 -9.10
CA LYS A 68 10.55 -10.29 -8.89
C LYS A 68 11.14 -10.84 -10.21
N ARG A 69 10.50 -10.64 -11.37
CA ARG A 69 10.88 -11.30 -12.63
C ARG A 69 11.36 -10.35 -13.74
N ARG A 70 11.76 -9.12 -13.42
CA ARG A 70 12.43 -8.20 -14.37
C ARG A 70 13.88 -7.90 -13.96
N LYS A 71 14.73 -8.93 -14.03
CA LYS A 71 16.17 -8.80 -14.31
C LYS A 71 16.61 -9.97 -15.19
N VAL A 72 16.26 -9.92 -16.47
CA VAL A 72 17.01 -10.64 -17.49
C VAL A 72 17.41 -9.60 -18.53
N THR A 73 18.57 -8.99 -18.30
CA THR A 73 19.28 -8.20 -19.29
C THR A 73 19.67 -9.15 -20.41
N LYS A 74 19.03 -9.05 -21.56
CA LYS A 74 19.58 -9.61 -22.79
C LYS A 74 20.07 -8.43 -23.64
N THR A 75 21.30 -8.04 -23.37
CA THR A 75 22.11 -7.31 -24.35
C THR A 75 22.62 -8.37 -25.32
N GLU A 76 22.02 -8.46 -26.50
CA GLU A 76 22.63 -9.17 -27.63
C GLU A 76 23.62 -8.22 -28.30
N VAL A 77 24.88 -8.67 -28.36
CA VAL A 77 25.93 -8.17 -29.26
C VAL A 77 25.87 -8.92 -30.58
#